data_AF-A0A4Y4D2W3-F1
#
_entry.id   AF-A0A4Y4D2W3-F1
#
_cell.length_a   1.000
_cell.length_b   1.000
_cell.length_c   1.000
_cell.angle_alpha   90.00
_cell.angle_beta   90.00
_cell.angle_gamma   90.00
#
_symmetry.space_group_name_H-M   'P 1'
#
loop_
_entity.id
_entity.type
_entity.pdbx_description
1 polymer ?
#
loop_
_entity_poly.entity_id
_entity_poly.type
_entity_poly.pdbx_seq_one_letter_code
_entity_poly.pdbx_strand_id
1 'polypeptide(L)'
;MKPTTPITYQPYLGVQPYVTKDRSTIRELMCPTRHGNQAQSLAEAVIPAGGRTLLHRHLTSEEIYYIVRGDGMMTLDGKAFFVKAGDTICIPPGTPHAIKAGTRERLRILCACSPAYSHDDTELLEAEPVVVPQAPKRVPAPAPVAKPPAAKRVKKPIALDLRSGANFKAVRDSLDMGQGVFWKRVFVTQSGGSRYENGRNIPEAVKTLLKLVYTSPADSETFLARLRAPYQGLPPVKARMYKDARSGPDLKALRRALRINQTTFWKGLQATQSGGSRYESGRNIPASIRALVILVFGSEQHARQQLDALRNPAPAKASKTK
;
A
#
# COMPACT_ATOMS: atom_id res chain seq x y z
N MET A 1 25.53 6.72 33.83
CA MET A 1 24.81 6.69 32.55
C MET A 1 23.37 6.29 32.85
N LYS A 2 22.36 7.05 32.42
CA LYS A 2 20.97 6.59 32.53
C LYS A 2 20.79 5.41 31.57
N PRO A 3 20.26 4.25 32.02
CA PRO A 3 19.98 3.15 31.12
C PRO A 3 19.02 3.63 30.04
N THR A 4 19.46 3.60 28.78
CA THR A 4 18.61 3.88 27.63
C THR A 4 17.60 2.75 27.52
N THR A 5 16.32 3.04 27.75
CA THR A 5 15.23 2.11 27.51
C THR A 5 15.31 1.65 26.04
N PRO A 6 15.33 0.34 25.76
CA PRO A 6 15.36 -0.15 24.39
C PRO A 6 14.11 0.34 23.63
N ILE A 7 14.30 0.78 22.40
CA ILE A 7 13.20 1.23 21.53
C ILE A 7 12.44 -0.02 21.06
N THR A 8 11.19 -0.19 21.49
CA THR A 8 10.29 -1.20 20.93
C THR A 8 9.68 -0.67 19.63
N TYR A 9 10.05 -1.27 18.51
CA TYR A 9 9.60 -0.89 17.17
C TYR A 9 9.44 -2.12 16.29
N GLN A 10 8.28 -2.25 15.62
CA GLN A 10 8.04 -3.29 14.62
C GLN A 10 7.62 -2.65 13.29
N PRO A 11 8.41 -2.81 12.20
CA PRO A 11 8.00 -2.34 10.89
C PRO A 11 6.87 -3.21 10.33
N TYR A 12 5.76 -2.60 9.91
CA TYR A 12 4.59 -3.30 9.35
C TYR A 12 4.94 -4.28 8.21
N LEU A 13 5.84 -3.89 7.29
CA LEU A 13 6.24 -4.75 6.17
C LEU A 13 7.04 -6.00 6.61
N GLY A 14 7.57 -6.00 7.84
CA GLY A 14 8.27 -7.14 8.42
C GLY A 14 7.34 -8.18 9.06
N VAL A 15 6.04 -7.87 9.23
CA VAL A 15 5.07 -8.74 9.90
C VAL A 15 4.41 -9.66 8.89
N GLN A 16 4.70 -10.96 9.00
CA GLN A 16 4.05 -11.97 8.16
C GLN A 16 2.62 -12.23 8.66
N PRO A 17 1.60 -12.16 7.79
CA PRO A 17 0.25 -12.56 8.15
C PRO A 17 0.15 -14.09 8.31
N TYR A 18 -0.70 -14.53 9.22
CA TYR A 18 -1.12 -15.92 9.35
C TYR A 18 -2.64 -16.03 9.43
N VAL A 19 -3.19 -17.22 9.21
CA VAL A 19 -4.64 -17.45 9.29
C VAL A 19 -4.98 -17.98 10.68
N THR A 20 -5.94 -17.34 11.36
CA THR A 20 -6.45 -17.74 12.67
C THR A 20 -7.61 -18.74 12.58
N LYS A 21 -8.01 -19.32 13.72
CA LYS A 21 -9.10 -20.32 13.82
C LYS A 21 -10.43 -19.82 13.23
N ASP A 22 -10.70 -18.52 13.33
CA ASP A 22 -11.88 -17.86 12.78
C ASP A 22 -11.81 -17.59 11.26
N ARG A 23 -10.73 -18.05 10.60
CA ARG A 23 -10.43 -17.87 9.16
C ARG A 23 -10.11 -16.44 8.73
N SER A 24 -9.93 -15.51 9.67
CA SER A 24 -9.36 -14.22 9.34
C SER A 24 -7.85 -14.35 9.08
N THR A 25 -7.32 -13.46 8.24
CA THR A 25 -5.87 -13.32 8.08
C THR A 25 -5.40 -12.23 9.02
N ILE A 26 -4.61 -12.59 10.03
CA ILE A 26 -4.13 -11.69 11.09
C ILE A 26 -2.66 -11.34 10.87
N ARG A 27 -2.33 -10.06 11.05
CA ARG A 27 -0.95 -9.59 11.32
C ARG A 27 -0.90 -9.09 12.75
N GLU A 28 -0.15 -9.76 13.60
CA GLU A 28 0.09 -9.30 14.97
C GLU A 28 1.17 -8.21 14.96
N LEU A 29 0.78 -6.95 15.17
CA LEU A 29 1.62 -5.76 15.03
C LEU A 29 2.32 -5.36 16.34
N MET A 30 1.74 -5.72 17.48
CA MET A 30 2.33 -5.51 18.81
C MET A 30 1.65 -6.44 19.81
N CYS A 31 2.41 -7.11 20.66
CA CYS A 31 1.90 -8.07 21.64
C CYS A 31 2.95 -8.29 22.74
N PRO A 32 2.59 -8.29 24.04
CA PRO A 32 3.53 -8.40 25.15
C PRO A 32 4.47 -9.61 25.06
N THR A 33 3.94 -10.76 24.66
CA THR A 33 4.67 -12.02 24.55
C THR A 33 5.78 -12.00 23.50
N ARG A 34 5.75 -11.03 22.57
CA ARG A 34 6.69 -10.91 21.45
C ARG A 34 7.53 -9.64 21.48
N HIS A 35 7.03 -8.56 22.08
CA HIS A 35 7.62 -7.23 21.90
C HIS A 35 7.93 -6.51 23.22
N GLY A 36 7.53 -7.05 24.37
CA GLY A 36 7.85 -6.49 25.69
C GLY A 36 7.01 -5.26 26.09
N ASN A 37 5.99 -4.89 25.31
CA ASN A 37 4.94 -3.99 25.80
C ASN A 37 4.06 -4.69 26.86
N GLN A 38 3.32 -3.96 27.69
CA GLN A 38 2.74 -4.56 28.91
C GLN A 38 1.22 -4.78 28.89
N ALA A 39 0.44 -3.78 28.46
CA ALA A 39 -0.99 -3.72 28.79
C ALA A 39 -1.96 -4.13 27.66
N GLN A 40 -1.49 -4.25 26.43
CA GLN A 40 -2.38 -4.37 25.26
C GLN A 40 -1.73 -5.09 24.08
N SER A 41 -2.54 -5.55 23.14
CA SER A 41 -2.09 -6.02 21.83
C SER A 41 -2.71 -5.19 20.72
N LEU A 42 -2.03 -5.14 19.57
CA LEU A 42 -2.55 -4.57 18.34
C LEU A 42 -2.33 -5.56 17.20
N ALA A 43 -3.39 -5.83 16.44
CA ALA A 43 -3.35 -6.67 15.26
C ALA A 43 -4.11 -6.02 14.10
N GLU A 44 -3.79 -6.43 12.88
CA GLU A 44 -4.61 -6.16 11.70
C GLU A 44 -5.29 -7.45 11.27
N ALA A 45 -6.63 -7.44 11.22
CA ALA A 45 -7.44 -8.52 10.67
C ALA A 45 -7.89 -8.22 9.24
N VAL A 46 -7.80 -9.21 8.36
CA VAL A 46 -8.29 -9.15 6.99
C VAL A 46 -9.29 -10.28 6.75
N ILE A 47 -10.52 -9.91 6.43
CA ILE A 47 -11.61 -10.82 6.08
C ILE A 47 -11.85 -10.71 4.57
N PRO A 48 -11.74 -11.81 3.79
CA PRO A 48 -12.03 -11.79 2.34
C PRO A 48 -13.45 -11.28 2.04
N ALA A 49 -13.67 -10.75 0.84
CA ALA A 49 -15.01 -10.33 0.41
C ALA A 49 -16.04 -11.46 0.56
N GLY A 50 -17.17 -11.18 1.22
CA GLY A 50 -18.20 -12.16 1.56
C GLY A 50 -17.84 -13.15 2.66
N GLY A 51 -16.58 -13.14 3.13
CA GLY A 51 -16.11 -13.92 4.27
C GLY A 51 -16.62 -13.39 5.59
N ARG A 52 -16.47 -14.18 6.65
CA ARG A 52 -16.83 -13.80 8.02
C ARG A 52 -15.87 -14.44 9.01
N THR A 53 -15.72 -13.80 10.17
CA THR A 53 -15.18 -14.46 11.36
C THR A 53 -16.24 -15.43 11.94
N LEU A 54 -15.77 -16.39 12.72
CA LEU A 54 -16.65 -17.18 13.58
C LEU A 54 -17.11 -16.31 14.76
N LEU A 55 -18.33 -16.54 15.26
CA LEU A 55 -18.82 -15.94 16.49
C LEU A 55 -17.96 -16.42 17.64
N HIS A 56 -17.41 -15.46 18.37
CA HIS A 56 -16.55 -15.71 19.50
C HIS A 56 -16.73 -14.64 20.55
N ARG A 57 -16.11 -14.84 21.71
CA ARG A 57 -15.98 -13.83 22.75
C ARG A 57 -14.61 -13.94 23.41
N HIS A 58 -14.14 -12.81 23.93
CA HIS A 58 -13.01 -12.75 24.84
C HIS A 58 -13.53 -12.73 26.27
N LEU A 59 -13.02 -13.58 27.17
CA LEU A 59 -13.56 -13.66 28.53
C LEU A 59 -13.18 -12.43 29.37
N THR A 60 -11.97 -11.91 29.17
CA THR A 60 -11.38 -10.85 29.99
C THR A 60 -10.96 -9.62 29.18
N SER A 61 -10.58 -9.79 27.91
CA SER A 61 -10.12 -8.67 27.08
C SER A 61 -11.27 -7.81 26.55
N GLU A 62 -11.17 -6.50 26.73
CA GLU A 62 -11.93 -5.54 25.91
C GLU A 62 -11.25 -5.45 24.55
N GLU A 63 -12.03 -5.47 23.47
CA GLU A 63 -11.53 -5.33 22.11
C GLU A 63 -12.13 -4.11 21.41
N ILE A 64 -11.29 -3.34 20.71
CA ILE A 64 -11.72 -2.24 19.86
C ILE A 64 -11.37 -2.58 18.42
N TYR A 65 -12.39 -2.56 17.56
CA TYR A 65 -12.24 -2.58 16.12
C TYR A 65 -12.25 -1.17 15.56
N TYR A 66 -11.26 -0.87 14.71
CA TYR A 66 -11.31 0.26 13.80
C TYR A 66 -11.31 -0.24 12.36
N ILE A 67 -12.37 0.06 11.60
CA ILE A 67 -12.47 -0.40 10.21
C ILE A 67 -11.56 0.45 9.34
N VAL A 68 -10.47 -0.13 8.86
CA VAL A 68 -9.49 0.55 8.02
C VAL A 68 -9.93 0.63 6.56
N ARG A 69 -10.57 -0.44 6.06
CA ARG A 69 -11.02 -0.54 4.66
C ARG A 69 -12.15 -1.55 4.52
N GLY A 70 -13.02 -1.31 3.56
CA GLY A 70 -14.14 -2.16 3.24
C GLY A 70 -15.37 -1.82 4.07
N ASP A 71 -16.37 -2.65 3.90
CA ASP A 71 -17.64 -2.59 4.60
C ASP A 71 -18.08 -3.98 5.01
N GLY A 72 -19.05 -4.05 5.91
CA GLY A 72 -19.53 -5.32 6.41
C GLY A 72 -20.70 -5.19 7.37
N MET A 73 -21.11 -6.34 7.89
CA MET A 73 -22.10 -6.46 8.96
C MET A 73 -21.38 -6.92 10.22
N MET A 74 -21.43 -6.09 11.27
CA MET A 74 -20.98 -6.45 12.61
C MET A 74 -22.14 -7.09 13.35
N THR A 75 -21.89 -8.22 14.00
CA THR A 75 -22.77 -8.81 15.01
C THR A 75 -22.12 -8.59 16.36
N LEU A 76 -22.82 -7.95 17.29
CA LEU A 76 -22.37 -7.71 18.66
C LEU A 76 -23.55 -7.92 19.60
N ASP A 77 -23.41 -8.84 20.55
CA ASP A 77 -24.47 -9.17 21.52
C ASP A 77 -25.81 -9.51 20.83
N GLY A 78 -25.75 -10.31 19.76
CA GLY A 78 -26.91 -10.70 18.95
C GLY A 78 -27.49 -9.60 18.05
N LYS A 79 -27.02 -8.35 18.15
CA LYS A 79 -27.46 -7.24 17.28
C LYS A 79 -26.56 -7.13 16.07
N ALA A 80 -27.17 -7.00 14.89
CA ALA A 80 -26.46 -6.80 13.63
C ALA A 80 -26.57 -5.34 13.17
N PHE A 81 -25.44 -4.72 12.81
CA PHE A 81 -25.40 -3.39 12.24
C PHE A 81 -24.31 -3.25 11.19
N PHE A 82 -24.57 -2.38 10.20
CA PHE A 82 -23.63 -2.14 9.11
C PHE A 82 -22.46 -1.28 9.58
N VAL A 83 -21.26 -1.64 9.15
CA VAL A 83 -20.02 -0.91 9.43
C VAL A 83 -19.24 -0.67 8.14
N LYS A 84 -18.49 0.42 8.09
CA LYS A 84 -17.66 0.81 6.96
C LYS A 84 -16.35 1.44 7.43
N ALA A 85 -15.42 1.62 6.49
CA ALA A 85 -14.16 2.29 6.76
C ALA A 85 -14.34 3.63 7.51
N GLY A 86 -13.61 3.76 8.62
CA GLY A 86 -13.68 4.89 9.55
C GLY A 86 -14.53 4.65 10.79
N ASP A 87 -15.37 3.61 10.81
CA ASP A 87 -16.17 3.27 11.99
C ASP A 87 -15.31 2.59 13.07
N THR A 88 -15.64 2.84 14.33
CA THR A 88 -15.02 2.24 15.51
C THR A 88 -16.06 1.48 16.31
N ILE A 89 -15.73 0.28 16.76
CA ILE A 89 -16.61 -0.59 17.54
C ILE A 89 -15.86 -0.96 18.82
N CYS A 90 -16.48 -0.72 19.97
CA CYS A 90 -16.00 -1.25 21.25
C CYS A 90 -16.76 -2.54 21.57
N ILE A 91 -16.02 -3.57 21.96
CA ILE A 91 -16.49 -4.92 22.25
C ILE A 91 -16.11 -5.21 23.70
N PRO A 92 -17.05 -5.10 24.65
CA PRO A 92 -16.79 -5.38 26.05
C PRO A 92 -16.43 -6.86 26.29
N PRO A 93 -15.67 -7.17 27.35
CA PRO A 93 -15.39 -8.55 27.76
C PRO A 93 -16.68 -9.38 27.90
N GLY A 94 -16.61 -10.66 27.54
CA GLY A 94 -17.70 -11.62 27.56
C GLY A 94 -18.72 -11.47 26.43
N THR A 95 -18.62 -10.44 25.59
CA THR A 95 -19.63 -10.12 24.57
C THR A 95 -19.44 -10.96 23.30
N PRO A 96 -20.43 -11.78 22.88
CA PRO A 96 -20.38 -12.50 21.61
C PRO A 96 -20.33 -11.54 20.42
N HIS A 97 -19.38 -11.75 19.52
CA HIS A 97 -19.21 -10.92 18.34
C HIS A 97 -18.67 -11.67 17.13
N ALA A 98 -19.05 -11.19 15.95
CA ALA A 98 -18.58 -11.67 14.66
C ALA A 98 -18.65 -10.53 13.64
N ILE A 99 -17.86 -10.60 12.59
CA ILE A 99 -17.94 -9.62 11.51
C ILE A 99 -17.91 -10.31 10.15
N LYS A 100 -18.83 -9.89 9.27
CA LYS A 100 -18.94 -10.38 7.90
C LYS A 100 -18.59 -9.26 6.93
N ALA A 101 -17.60 -9.50 6.07
CA ALA A 101 -17.25 -8.56 5.01
C ALA A 101 -18.37 -8.49 3.96
N GLY A 102 -18.56 -7.30 3.39
CA GLY A 102 -19.35 -7.09 2.20
C GLY A 102 -18.82 -7.90 1.02
N THR A 103 -19.64 -8.05 -0.03
CA THR A 103 -19.32 -8.95 -1.16
C THR A 103 -18.36 -8.34 -2.19
N ARG A 104 -18.07 -7.04 -2.11
CA ARG A 104 -17.34 -6.30 -3.16
C ARG A 104 -15.85 -6.22 -2.92
N GLU A 105 -15.41 -6.09 -1.68
CA GLU A 105 -14.01 -6.04 -1.31
C GLU A 105 -13.76 -6.68 0.05
N ARG A 106 -12.49 -6.95 0.36
CA ARG A 106 -12.09 -7.45 1.67
C ARG A 106 -12.29 -6.38 2.74
N LEU A 107 -12.69 -6.80 3.92
CA LEU A 107 -12.75 -5.97 5.11
C LEU A 107 -11.39 -6.02 5.82
N ARG A 108 -10.88 -4.86 6.23
CA ARG A 108 -9.62 -4.73 6.96
C ARG A 108 -9.84 -3.93 8.23
N ILE A 109 -9.41 -4.47 9.35
CA ILE A 109 -9.72 -4.01 10.70
C ILE A 109 -8.43 -3.91 11.49
N LEU A 110 -8.27 -2.86 12.29
CA LEU A 110 -7.30 -2.88 13.40
C LEU A 110 -8.03 -3.33 14.67
N CYS A 111 -7.47 -4.34 15.31
CA CYS A 111 -7.98 -4.93 16.54
C CYS A 111 -7.03 -4.58 17.68
N ALA A 112 -7.51 -3.82 18.65
CA ALA A 112 -6.76 -3.49 19.86
C ALA A 112 -7.42 -4.17 21.06
N CYS A 113 -6.66 -4.94 21.82
CA CYS A 113 -7.18 -5.63 23.01
C CYS A 113 -6.47 -5.14 24.27
N SER A 114 -7.24 -4.92 25.34
CA SER A 114 -6.70 -4.73 26.70
C SER A 114 -7.54 -5.52 27.73
N PRO A 115 -6.95 -6.45 28.51
CA PRO A 115 -5.58 -6.96 28.41
C PRO A 115 -5.22 -7.50 27.01
N ALA A 116 -3.93 -7.76 26.76
CA ALA A 116 -3.49 -8.24 25.47
C ALA A 116 -4.14 -9.57 25.09
N TYR A 117 -4.47 -9.73 23.80
CA TYR A 117 -5.11 -10.92 23.25
C TYR A 117 -4.36 -12.20 23.66
N SER A 118 -5.13 -13.20 24.09
CA SER A 118 -4.67 -14.56 24.34
C SER A 118 -5.62 -15.56 23.69
N HIS A 119 -5.06 -16.66 23.17
CA HIS A 119 -5.87 -17.76 22.66
C HIS A 119 -6.68 -18.43 23.78
N ASP A 120 -6.16 -18.46 25.01
CA ASP A 120 -6.85 -19.04 26.17
C ASP A 120 -8.02 -18.15 26.65
N ASP A 121 -8.00 -16.87 26.28
CA ASP A 121 -9.08 -15.91 26.57
C ASP A 121 -10.20 -15.97 25.52
N THR A 122 -10.03 -16.73 24.43
CA THR A 122 -10.96 -16.72 23.29
C THR A 122 -11.79 -17.99 23.21
N GLU A 123 -13.11 -17.84 23.31
CA GLU A 123 -14.09 -18.93 23.18
C GLU A 123 -14.84 -18.83 21.85
N LEU A 124 -14.86 -19.91 21.07
CA LEU A 124 -15.68 -20.03 19.85
C LEU A 124 -17.09 -20.50 20.22
N LEU A 125 -18.11 -19.79 19.73
CA LEU A 125 -19.52 -20.02 20.08
C LEU A 125 -20.33 -20.68 18.95
N GLU A 126 -19.69 -21.00 17.83
CA GLU A 126 -20.28 -21.76 16.73
C GLU A 126 -19.52 -23.08 16.53
N ALA A 127 -20.25 -24.16 16.22
CA ALA A 127 -19.63 -25.41 15.79
C ALA A 127 -18.99 -25.25 14.38
N GLU A 128 -17.85 -25.92 14.16
CA GLU A 128 -17.27 -26.09 12.82
C GLU A 128 -18.36 -26.55 11.82
N PRO A 129 -18.50 -25.92 10.63
CA PRO A 129 -19.61 -26.24 9.75
C PRO A 129 -19.48 -27.68 9.22
N VAL A 130 -20.43 -28.53 9.61
CA VAL A 130 -20.64 -29.86 9.02
C VAL A 130 -21.04 -29.65 7.55
N VAL A 131 -20.20 -30.12 6.63
CA VAL A 131 -20.50 -30.15 5.20
C VAL A 131 -21.55 -31.24 4.98
N VAL A 132 -22.82 -30.85 4.83
CA VAL A 132 -23.91 -31.74 4.41
C VAL A 132 -23.89 -31.87 2.87
N PRO A 133 -23.74 -33.06 2.28
CA PRO A 133 -23.75 -33.22 0.83
C PRO A 133 -25.16 -33.00 0.27
N GLN A 134 -25.33 -32.11 -0.71
CA GLN A 134 -26.56 -32.01 -1.50
C GLN A 134 -26.44 -32.79 -2.82
N ALA A 135 -27.56 -33.41 -3.23
CA ALA A 135 -27.63 -34.36 -4.34
C ALA A 135 -27.25 -33.76 -5.72
N PRO A 136 -26.59 -34.54 -6.60
CA PRO A 136 -25.92 -34.01 -7.78
C PRO A 136 -26.87 -33.79 -8.96
N LYS A 137 -26.77 -32.63 -9.63
CA LYS A 137 -27.17 -32.50 -11.03
C LYS A 137 -26.12 -33.18 -11.91
N ARG A 138 -26.58 -33.94 -12.91
CA ARG A 138 -25.77 -34.82 -13.76
C ARG A 138 -24.73 -34.01 -14.58
N VAL A 139 -23.45 -34.29 -14.34
CA VAL A 139 -22.29 -33.82 -15.11
C VAL A 139 -21.55 -35.08 -15.62
N PRO A 140 -20.96 -35.10 -16.83
CA PRO A 140 -20.28 -36.29 -17.37
C PRO A 140 -19.12 -36.74 -16.48
N ALA A 141 -18.81 -38.04 -16.56
CA ALA A 141 -17.90 -38.75 -15.65
C ALA A 141 -16.54 -38.04 -15.43
N PRO A 142 -16.01 -38.07 -14.19
CA PRO A 142 -14.82 -37.33 -13.83
C PRO A 142 -13.55 -37.96 -14.42
N ALA A 143 -12.71 -37.11 -15.01
CA ALA A 143 -11.30 -37.40 -15.19
C ALA A 143 -10.63 -37.62 -13.81
N PRO A 144 -9.56 -38.44 -13.72
CA PRO A 144 -8.97 -38.85 -12.45
C PRO A 144 -8.61 -37.66 -11.55
N VAL A 145 -8.95 -37.81 -10.27
CA VAL A 145 -8.87 -36.79 -9.22
C VAL A 145 -7.49 -36.13 -9.20
N ALA A 146 -7.45 -34.85 -9.56
CA ALA A 146 -6.27 -34.02 -9.36
C ALA A 146 -6.05 -33.80 -7.86
N LYS A 147 -4.80 -33.96 -7.41
CA LYS A 147 -4.30 -33.61 -6.07
C LYS A 147 -4.92 -32.29 -5.55
N PRO A 148 -5.11 -32.15 -4.22
CA PRO A 148 -5.61 -30.91 -3.61
C PRO A 148 -4.90 -29.71 -4.23
N PRO A 149 -5.62 -28.64 -4.62
CA PRO A 149 -5.00 -27.52 -5.31
C PRO A 149 -3.90 -27.01 -4.39
N ALA A 150 -2.66 -27.14 -4.86
CA ALA A 150 -1.51 -26.56 -4.19
C ALA A 150 -1.89 -25.14 -3.79
N ALA A 151 -1.67 -24.78 -2.52
CA ALA A 151 -1.82 -23.42 -2.03
C ALA A 151 -1.38 -22.49 -3.17
N LYS A 152 -2.29 -21.63 -3.68
CA LYS A 152 -1.97 -20.77 -4.84
C LYS A 152 -0.67 -20.08 -4.47
N ARG A 153 0.42 -20.55 -5.08
CA ARG A 153 1.76 -20.11 -4.78
C ARG A 153 1.68 -18.61 -4.90
N VAL A 154 1.88 -17.88 -3.79
CA VAL A 154 1.93 -16.42 -3.82
C VAL A 154 2.96 -16.12 -4.88
N LYS A 155 2.51 -15.70 -6.07
CA LYS A 155 3.42 -15.49 -7.18
C LYS A 155 4.35 -14.40 -6.68
N LYS A 156 5.66 -14.65 -6.69
CA LYS A 156 6.65 -13.59 -6.46
C LYS A 156 6.19 -12.37 -7.26
N PRO A 157 6.23 -11.15 -6.68
CA PRO A 157 5.85 -9.94 -7.40
C PRO A 157 6.48 -9.98 -8.78
N ILE A 158 5.64 -9.87 -9.81
CA ILE A 158 6.12 -9.98 -11.18
C ILE A 158 7.04 -8.78 -11.39
N ALA A 159 8.27 -9.05 -11.83
CA ALA A 159 9.24 -7.99 -12.04
C ALA A 159 8.67 -7.01 -13.07
N LEU A 160 8.76 -5.71 -12.78
CA LEU A 160 8.31 -4.67 -13.68
C LEU A 160 9.13 -4.71 -14.98
N ASP A 161 8.49 -5.10 -16.08
CA ASP A 161 9.05 -4.98 -17.43
C ASP A 161 8.40 -3.80 -18.15
N LEU A 162 9.23 -2.93 -18.68
CA LEU A 162 8.83 -1.70 -19.37
C LEU A 162 9.06 -1.78 -20.88
N ARG A 163 9.50 -2.94 -21.39
CA ARG A 163 9.73 -3.20 -22.82
C ARG A 163 8.43 -3.39 -23.60
N SER A 164 7.33 -3.77 -22.93
CA SER A 164 5.99 -3.82 -23.53
C SER A 164 4.88 -3.59 -22.49
N GLY A 165 3.75 -3.00 -22.91
CA GLY A 165 2.61 -2.69 -22.03
C GLY A 165 1.92 -3.90 -21.38
N ALA A 166 2.23 -5.11 -21.86
CA ALA A 166 1.60 -6.36 -21.44
C ALA A 166 1.89 -6.74 -19.97
N ASN A 167 2.97 -6.23 -19.36
CA ASN A 167 3.33 -6.60 -17.99
C ASN A 167 2.64 -5.76 -16.90
N PHE A 168 2.04 -4.60 -17.22
CA PHE A 168 1.43 -3.75 -16.19
C PHE A 168 0.25 -4.43 -15.50
N LYS A 169 -0.60 -5.14 -16.25
CA LYS A 169 -1.70 -5.90 -15.64
C LYS A 169 -1.17 -6.97 -14.68
N ALA A 170 -0.14 -7.70 -15.09
CA ALA A 170 0.43 -8.77 -14.28
C ALA A 170 1.12 -8.24 -13.01
N VAL A 171 1.87 -7.13 -13.12
CA VAL A 171 2.44 -6.40 -11.99
C VAL A 171 1.34 -5.93 -11.04
N ARG A 172 0.29 -5.28 -11.56
CA ARG A 172 -0.85 -4.81 -10.77
C ARG A 172 -1.57 -5.94 -10.04
N ASP A 173 -1.85 -7.04 -10.74
CA ASP A 173 -2.50 -8.22 -10.16
C ASP A 173 -1.63 -8.82 -9.06
N SER A 174 -0.30 -8.85 -9.23
CA SER A 174 0.63 -9.32 -8.17
C SER A 174 0.71 -8.39 -6.96
N LEU A 175 0.40 -7.10 -7.15
CA LEU A 175 0.36 -6.08 -6.11
C LEU A 175 -1.03 -5.87 -5.51
N ASP A 176 -2.04 -6.59 -6.00
CA ASP A 176 -3.45 -6.43 -5.62
C ASP A 176 -3.95 -4.99 -5.79
N MET A 177 -3.52 -4.33 -6.88
CA MET A 177 -3.84 -2.94 -7.18
C MET A 177 -4.74 -2.80 -8.41
N GLY A 178 -5.81 -2.02 -8.27
CA GLY A 178 -6.59 -1.56 -9.42
C GLY A 178 -5.79 -0.63 -10.34
N GLN A 179 -6.12 -0.63 -11.64
CA GLN A 179 -5.46 0.20 -12.65
C GLN A 179 -5.38 1.68 -12.26
N GLY A 180 -6.49 2.27 -11.77
CA GLY A 180 -6.52 3.67 -11.36
C GLY A 180 -5.54 4.00 -10.24
N VAL A 181 -5.45 3.15 -9.20
CA VAL A 181 -4.53 3.34 -8.07
C VAL A 181 -3.08 3.23 -8.54
N PHE A 182 -2.79 2.23 -9.35
CA PHE A 182 -1.46 1.98 -9.88
C PHE A 182 -0.91 3.18 -10.67
N TRP A 183 -1.71 3.72 -11.60
CA TRP A 183 -1.30 4.84 -12.43
C TRP A 183 -1.32 6.18 -11.70
N LYS A 184 -2.30 6.40 -10.80
CA LYS A 184 -2.38 7.63 -9.99
C LYS A 184 -1.15 7.83 -9.13
N ARG A 185 -0.55 6.75 -8.61
CA ARG A 185 0.67 6.78 -7.79
C ARG A 185 1.88 7.36 -8.52
N VAL A 186 1.93 7.24 -9.86
CA VAL A 186 2.96 7.85 -10.72
C VAL A 186 2.41 9.05 -11.51
N PHE A 187 1.35 9.69 -11.01
CA PHE A 187 0.70 10.87 -11.57
C PHE A 187 0.12 10.71 -12.98
N VAL A 188 -0.28 9.49 -13.32
CA VAL A 188 -0.94 9.16 -14.59
C VAL A 188 -2.43 8.98 -14.34
N THR A 189 -3.26 9.60 -15.17
CA THR A 189 -4.73 9.44 -15.11
C THR A 189 -5.13 8.01 -15.51
N GLN A 190 -6.32 7.55 -15.11
CA GLN A 190 -6.79 6.21 -15.51
C GLN A 190 -6.82 6.06 -17.04
N SER A 191 -7.33 7.05 -17.78
CA SER A 191 -7.36 7.02 -19.24
C SER A 191 -5.97 7.11 -19.88
N GLY A 192 -4.98 7.72 -19.22
CA GLY A 192 -3.59 7.70 -19.63
C GLY A 192 -2.96 6.33 -19.43
N GLY A 193 -3.18 5.74 -18.25
CA GLY A 193 -2.71 4.41 -17.89
C GLY A 193 -3.27 3.33 -18.81
N SER A 194 -4.58 3.37 -19.10
CA SER A 194 -5.21 2.49 -20.07
C SER A 194 -4.54 2.56 -21.45
N ARG A 195 -4.19 3.76 -21.93
CA ARG A 195 -3.47 3.92 -23.21
C ARG A 195 -2.08 3.27 -23.16
N TYR A 196 -1.36 3.38 -22.05
CA TYR A 196 -0.05 2.75 -21.87
C TYR A 196 -0.13 1.23 -21.77
N GLU A 197 -1.15 0.69 -21.09
CA GLU A 197 -1.41 -0.76 -21.04
C GLU A 197 -1.77 -1.33 -22.43
N ASN A 198 -2.38 -0.51 -23.29
CA ASN A 198 -2.70 -0.86 -24.69
C ASN A 198 -1.58 -0.51 -25.68
N GLY A 199 -0.33 -0.39 -25.24
CA GLY A 199 0.83 -0.29 -26.12
C GLY A 199 1.24 1.13 -26.55
N ARG A 200 0.59 2.18 -26.05
CA ARG A 200 1.08 3.55 -26.27
C ARG A 200 2.44 3.74 -25.60
N ASN A 201 3.36 4.41 -26.30
CA ASN A 201 4.66 4.79 -25.74
C ASN A 201 4.53 5.57 -24.44
N ILE A 202 5.26 5.10 -23.43
CA ILE A 202 5.30 5.69 -22.08
C ILE A 202 6.41 6.73 -22.03
N PRO A 203 6.14 7.97 -21.55
CA PRO A 203 7.18 8.96 -21.35
C PRO A 203 8.26 8.48 -20.38
N GLU A 204 9.52 8.83 -20.62
CA GLU A 204 10.64 8.30 -19.83
C GLU A 204 10.57 8.72 -18.35
N ALA A 205 10.09 9.94 -18.06
CA ALA A 205 9.79 10.38 -16.71
C ALA A 205 8.80 9.46 -15.98
N VAL A 206 7.78 8.96 -16.68
CA VAL A 206 6.80 8.01 -16.10
C VAL A 206 7.45 6.64 -15.90
N LYS A 207 8.26 6.15 -16.84
CA LYS A 207 9.02 4.89 -16.68
C LYS A 207 9.95 4.93 -15.48
N THR A 208 10.65 6.05 -15.27
CA THR A 208 11.54 6.25 -14.12
C THR A 208 10.76 6.20 -12.82
N LEU A 209 9.60 6.86 -12.72
CA LEU A 209 8.76 6.76 -11.54
C LEU A 209 8.20 5.35 -11.33
N LEU A 210 7.81 4.64 -12.39
CA LEU A 210 7.36 3.24 -12.29
C LEU A 210 8.45 2.35 -11.68
N LYS A 211 9.71 2.50 -12.11
CA LYS A 211 10.85 1.78 -11.52
C LYS A 211 11.00 2.12 -10.04
N LEU A 212 11.08 3.41 -9.71
CA LEU A 212 11.22 3.88 -8.33
C LEU A 212 10.08 3.41 -7.41
N VAL A 213 8.86 3.32 -7.92
CA VAL A 213 7.69 2.99 -7.09
C VAL A 213 7.47 1.50 -6.94
N TYR A 214 7.68 0.71 -8.00
CA TYR A 214 7.19 -0.67 -8.08
C TYR A 214 8.28 -1.74 -8.09
N THR A 215 9.57 -1.39 -8.09
CA THR A 215 10.64 -2.38 -7.83
C THR A 215 10.86 -2.59 -6.34
N SER A 216 11.71 -3.57 -5.99
CA SER A 216 12.11 -3.78 -4.59
C SER A 216 12.74 -2.51 -4.00
N PRO A 217 12.69 -2.31 -2.66
CA PRO A 217 13.36 -1.17 -2.03
C PRO A 217 14.84 -1.08 -2.38
N ALA A 218 15.56 -2.21 -2.38
CA ALA A 218 16.98 -2.25 -2.76
C ALA A 218 17.19 -1.77 -4.21
N ASP A 219 16.43 -2.32 -5.18
CA ASP A 219 16.54 -1.90 -6.58
C ASP A 219 16.17 -0.43 -6.78
N SER A 220 15.17 0.05 -6.03
CA SER A 220 14.72 1.44 -6.08
C SER A 220 15.81 2.39 -5.60
N GLU A 221 16.44 2.08 -4.46
CA GLU A 221 17.54 2.89 -3.91
C GLU A 221 18.76 2.86 -4.84
N THR A 222 19.15 1.69 -5.35
CA THR A 222 20.23 1.57 -6.34
C THR A 222 19.92 2.37 -7.61
N PHE A 223 18.68 2.30 -8.10
CA PHE A 223 18.26 3.05 -9.28
C PHE A 223 18.25 4.56 -9.04
N LEU A 224 17.77 5.02 -7.88
CA LEU A 224 17.76 6.43 -7.49
C LEU A 224 19.19 6.97 -7.34
N ALA A 225 20.08 6.21 -6.69
CA ALA A 225 21.49 6.56 -6.55
C ALA A 225 22.16 6.75 -7.92
N ARG A 226 21.94 5.82 -8.87
CA ARG A 226 22.45 5.95 -10.24
C ARG A 226 21.86 7.14 -10.98
N LEU A 227 20.58 7.44 -10.79
CA LEU A 227 19.91 8.59 -11.40
C LEU A 227 20.52 9.92 -10.88
N ARG A 228 20.92 9.95 -9.60
CA ARG A 228 21.50 11.13 -8.92
C ARG A 228 23.01 11.28 -9.13
N ALA A 229 23.73 10.20 -9.42
CA ALA A 229 25.19 10.19 -9.52
C ALA A 229 25.79 11.32 -10.40
N PRO A 230 25.25 11.65 -11.60
CA PRO A 230 25.79 12.74 -12.44
C PRO A 230 25.62 14.14 -11.84
N TYR A 231 24.81 14.28 -10.79
CA TYR A 231 24.44 15.56 -10.16
C TYR A 231 25.00 15.67 -8.74
N GLN A 232 25.79 14.69 -8.29
CA GLN A 232 26.55 14.78 -7.06
C GLN A 232 27.63 15.87 -7.21
N GLY A 233 27.80 16.69 -6.17
CA GLY A 233 28.77 17.80 -6.18
C GLY A 233 28.28 19.11 -6.83
N LEU A 234 27.02 19.18 -7.28
CA LEU A 234 26.43 20.46 -7.68
C LEU A 234 26.31 21.43 -6.48
N PRO A 235 26.32 22.76 -6.73
CA PRO A 235 26.16 23.73 -5.66
C PRO A 235 24.89 23.49 -4.84
N PRO A 236 24.95 23.67 -3.50
CA PRO A 236 23.77 23.54 -2.67
C PRO A 236 22.74 24.62 -3.03
N VAL A 237 21.47 24.21 -3.10
CA VAL A 237 20.33 25.12 -3.36
C VAL A 237 19.35 25.08 -2.20
N LYS A 238 18.67 26.20 -1.95
CA LYS A 238 17.67 26.31 -0.89
C LYS A 238 16.51 25.35 -1.15
N ALA A 239 15.98 24.71 -0.12
CA ALA A 239 14.94 23.68 -0.28
C ALA A 239 13.70 24.14 -1.06
N ARG A 240 13.28 25.39 -0.85
CA ARG A 240 12.19 26.03 -1.60
C ARG A 240 12.38 25.98 -3.12
N MET A 241 13.62 26.04 -3.61
CA MET A 241 13.89 26.10 -5.05
C MET A 241 13.53 24.81 -5.79
N TYR A 242 13.55 23.65 -5.13
CA TYR A 242 13.09 22.39 -5.74
C TYR A 242 11.70 21.95 -5.24
N LYS A 243 11.29 22.33 -4.03
CA LYS A 243 9.94 22.01 -3.52
C LYS A 243 8.83 22.83 -4.20
N ASP A 244 9.13 24.09 -4.49
CA ASP A 244 8.13 25.04 -5.00
C ASP A 244 8.23 25.22 -6.51
N ALA A 245 9.16 24.52 -7.18
CA ALA A 245 9.33 24.62 -8.62
C ALA A 245 8.15 24.02 -9.39
N ARG A 246 7.19 24.89 -9.73
CA ARG A 246 5.92 24.51 -10.35
C ARG A 246 5.73 25.14 -11.72
N SER A 247 6.55 26.12 -12.08
CA SER A 247 6.52 26.86 -13.34
C SER A 247 7.84 26.80 -14.11
N GLY A 248 7.81 27.17 -15.39
CA GLY A 248 9.00 27.30 -16.23
C GLY A 248 10.05 28.26 -15.64
N PRO A 249 9.67 29.47 -15.19
CA PRO A 249 10.57 30.38 -14.48
C PRO A 249 11.24 29.76 -13.25
N ASP A 250 10.50 29.00 -12.42
CA ASP A 250 11.08 28.36 -11.23
C ASP A 250 12.16 27.33 -11.60
N LEU A 251 11.88 26.49 -12.61
CA LEU A 251 12.84 25.48 -13.07
C LEU A 251 14.07 26.13 -13.72
N LYS A 252 13.89 27.25 -14.43
CA LYS A 252 15.01 28.05 -14.96
C LYS A 252 15.85 28.65 -13.84
N ALA A 253 15.22 29.13 -12.76
CA ALA A 253 15.92 29.66 -11.59
C ALA A 253 16.68 28.55 -10.83
N LEU A 254 16.05 27.39 -10.62
CA LEU A 254 16.69 26.21 -10.02
C LEU A 254 17.91 25.77 -10.85
N ARG A 255 17.74 25.65 -12.17
CA ARG A 255 18.82 25.26 -13.09
C ARG A 255 20.02 26.22 -13.02
N ARG A 256 19.76 27.53 -12.99
CA ARG A 256 20.81 28.56 -12.85
C ARG A 256 21.53 28.43 -11.51
N ALA A 257 20.80 28.21 -10.42
CA ALA A 257 21.39 28.01 -9.10
C ALA A 257 22.24 26.74 -8.99
N LEU A 258 21.83 25.66 -9.68
CA LEU A 258 22.60 24.43 -9.82
C LEU A 258 23.81 24.56 -10.76
N ARG A 259 23.97 25.69 -11.47
CA ARG A 259 25.04 25.96 -12.45
C ARG A 259 25.16 24.91 -13.56
N ILE A 260 24.02 24.38 -14.03
CA ILE A 260 24.00 23.42 -15.13
C ILE A 260 23.24 23.96 -16.35
N ASN A 261 23.64 23.49 -17.54
CA ASN A 261 22.99 23.86 -18.79
C ASN A 261 21.59 23.19 -18.93
N GLN A 262 20.82 23.66 -19.92
CA GLN A 262 19.46 23.18 -20.17
C GLN A 262 19.43 21.67 -20.46
N THR A 263 20.34 21.18 -21.31
CA THR A 263 20.41 19.77 -21.70
C THR A 263 20.65 18.86 -20.49
N THR A 264 21.64 19.18 -19.65
CA THR A 264 21.97 18.43 -18.43
C THR A 264 20.81 18.42 -17.45
N PHE A 265 20.16 19.57 -17.25
CA PHE A 265 19.00 19.69 -16.36
C PHE A 265 17.83 18.79 -16.79
N TRP A 266 17.44 18.88 -18.07
CA TRP A 266 16.28 18.12 -18.57
C TRP A 266 16.56 16.63 -18.76
N LYS A 267 17.83 16.26 -19.03
CA LYS A 267 18.27 14.86 -19.00
C LYS A 267 18.05 14.25 -17.61
N GLY A 268 18.33 14.99 -16.53
CA GLY A 268 18.06 14.53 -15.16
C GLY A 268 16.60 14.26 -14.90
N LEU A 269 15.73 15.14 -15.40
CA LEU A 269 14.27 15.03 -15.27
C LEU A 269 13.63 14.08 -16.29
N GLN A 270 14.43 13.33 -17.05
CA GLN A 270 13.94 12.34 -18.03
C GLN A 270 12.98 12.97 -19.07
N ALA A 271 13.26 14.22 -19.44
CA ALA A 271 12.57 14.96 -20.48
C ALA A 271 13.50 15.19 -21.67
N THR A 272 12.93 15.25 -22.88
CA THR A 272 13.68 15.66 -24.06
C THR A 272 14.06 17.14 -23.94
N GLN A 273 15.16 17.56 -24.57
CA GLN A 273 15.56 18.96 -24.59
C GLN A 273 14.42 19.85 -25.13
N SER A 274 13.78 19.45 -26.23
CA SER A 274 12.69 20.23 -26.83
C SER A 274 11.43 20.26 -25.95
N GLY A 275 11.17 19.23 -25.16
CA GLY A 275 10.11 19.21 -24.15
C GLY A 275 10.43 20.16 -23.00
N GLY A 276 11.66 20.07 -22.49
CA GLY A 276 12.21 20.94 -21.45
C GLY A 276 12.15 22.42 -21.80
N SER A 277 12.59 22.77 -23.00
CA SER A 277 12.52 24.14 -23.53
C SER A 277 11.09 24.68 -23.50
N ARG A 278 10.10 23.87 -23.94
CA ARG A 278 8.68 24.23 -23.91
C ARG A 278 8.16 24.44 -22.48
N TYR A 279 8.63 23.67 -21.51
CA TYR A 279 8.29 23.87 -20.11
C TYR A 279 8.87 25.18 -19.57
N GLU A 280 10.13 25.51 -19.89
CA GLU A 280 10.74 26.79 -19.51
C GLU A 280 10.03 27.99 -20.14
N SER A 281 9.38 27.82 -21.30
CA SER A 281 8.65 28.87 -22.02
C SER A 281 7.15 28.95 -21.68
N GLY A 282 6.69 28.23 -20.65
CA GLY A 282 5.34 28.39 -20.10
C GLY A 282 4.37 27.24 -20.35
N ARG A 283 4.78 26.16 -21.03
CA ARG A 283 3.95 24.94 -21.08
C ARG A 283 3.80 24.35 -19.68
N ASN A 284 2.59 23.89 -19.36
CA ASN A 284 2.32 23.21 -18.10
C ASN A 284 3.27 22.02 -17.87
N ILE A 285 3.86 21.96 -16.68
CA ILE A 285 4.84 20.93 -16.30
C ILE A 285 4.09 19.72 -15.74
N PRO A 286 4.28 18.51 -16.31
CA PRO A 286 3.67 17.30 -15.77
C PRO A 286 4.05 17.05 -14.31
N ALA A 287 3.11 16.56 -13.51
CA ALA A 287 3.38 16.23 -12.10
C ALA A 287 4.47 15.16 -11.94
N SER A 288 4.63 14.26 -12.91
CA SER A 288 5.75 13.30 -12.95
C SER A 288 7.11 13.99 -13.04
N ILE A 289 7.23 15.05 -13.84
CA ILE A 289 8.45 15.86 -13.95
C ILE A 289 8.72 16.60 -12.64
N ARG A 290 7.70 17.20 -12.02
CA ARG A 290 7.84 17.89 -10.73
C ARG A 290 8.31 16.95 -9.61
N ALA A 291 7.82 15.71 -9.59
CA ALA A 291 8.30 14.71 -8.64
C ALA A 291 9.78 14.38 -8.85
N LEU A 292 10.22 14.28 -10.11
CA LEU A 292 11.64 14.05 -10.43
C LEU A 292 12.54 15.23 -10.04
N VAL A 293 12.05 16.46 -10.00
CA VAL A 293 12.83 17.61 -9.52
C VAL A 293 13.33 17.39 -8.08
N ILE A 294 12.45 16.92 -7.20
CA ILE A 294 12.81 16.63 -5.81
C ILE A 294 13.68 15.38 -5.73
N LEU A 295 13.35 14.33 -6.47
CA LEU A 295 14.11 13.07 -6.47
C LEU A 295 15.55 13.22 -7.00
N VAL A 296 15.77 14.09 -7.98
CA VAL A 296 17.07 14.26 -8.64
C VAL A 296 17.90 15.39 -8.04
N PHE A 297 17.28 16.55 -7.75
CA PHE A 297 17.99 17.75 -7.32
C PHE A 297 17.73 18.14 -5.85
N GLY A 298 16.80 17.47 -5.17
CA GLY A 298 16.61 17.64 -3.74
C GLY A 298 17.77 17.07 -2.92
N SER A 299 17.87 17.47 -1.65
CA SER A 299 18.78 16.81 -0.70
C SER A 299 18.40 15.33 -0.52
N GLU A 300 19.35 14.51 -0.05
CA GLU A 300 19.11 13.08 0.22
C GLU A 300 17.86 12.85 1.08
N GLN A 301 17.67 13.65 2.14
CA GLN A 301 16.49 13.58 2.99
C GLN A 301 15.19 13.84 2.21
N HIS A 302 15.15 14.87 1.36
CA HIS A 302 13.94 15.21 0.60
C HIS A 302 13.66 14.23 -0.54
N ALA A 303 14.71 13.71 -1.19
CA ALA A 303 14.59 12.66 -2.19
C ALA A 303 14.00 11.38 -1.56
N ARG A 304 14.50 10.98 -0.38
CA ARG A 304 13.98 9.84 0.38
C ARG A 304 12.53 10.05 0.80
N GLN A 305 12.19 11.22 1.34
CA GLN A 305 10.80 11.56 1.71
C GLN A 305 9.87 11.53 0.51
N GLN A 306 10.29 12.06 -0.64
CA GLN A 306 9.51 12.04 -1.87
C GLN A 306 9.32 10.60 -2.38
N LEU A 307 10.37 9.78 -2.36
CA LEU A 307 10.29 8.38 -2.77
C LEU A 307 9.35 7.59 -1.86
N ASP A 308 9.48 7.78 -0.55
CA ASP A 308 8.62 7.12 0.44
C ASP A 308 7.15 7.54 0.27
N ALA A 309 6.87 8.83 0.07
CA ALA A 309 5.51 9.31 -0.20
C ALA A 309 4.89 8.74 -1.49
N LEU A 310 5.72 8.46 -2.51
CA LEU A 310 5.26 7.83 -3.74
C LEU A 310 4.99 6.33 -3.54
N ARG A 311 5.82 5.62 -2.77
CA ARG A 311 5.68 4.18 -2.51
C ARG A 311 4.57 3.88 -1.50
N ASN A 312 4.46 4.75 -0.50
CA ASN A 312 3.59 4.65 0.68
C ASN A 312 2.73 5.93 0.80
N PRO A 313 1.82 6.21 -0.16
CA PRO A 313 0.96 7.38 -0.09
C PRO A 313 0.06 7.31 1.14
N ALA A 314 0.05 8.39 1.93
CA ALA A 314 -0.86 8.56 3.04
C ALA A 314 -2.33 8.43 2.58
N PRO A 315 -3.25 7.92 3.42
CA PRO A 315 -4.66 7.89 3.10
C PRO A 315 -5.15 9.31 2.76
N ALA A 316 -5.94 9.43 1.70
CA ALA A 316 -6.44 10.73 1.24
C ALA A 316 -7.24 11.40 2.37
N LYS A 317 -6.83 12.58 2.82
CA LYS A 317 -7.62 13.39 3.76
C LYS A 317 -8.99 13.66 3.14
N ALA A 318 -10.06 13.32 3.87
CA ALA A 318 -11.42 13.62 3.44
C ALA A 318 -11.53 15.12 3.13
N SER A 319 -11.89 15.43 1.88
CA SER A 319 -12.17 16.78 1.42
C SER A 319 -13.26 17.38 2.30
N LYS A 320 -12.92 18.39 3.11
CA LYS A 320 -13.92 19.25 3.74
C LYS A 320 -14.58 20.05 2.63
N THR A 321 -15.71 19.57 2.13
CA THR A 321 -16.65 20.38 1.35
C THR A 321 -17.16 21.47 2.28
N LYS A 322 -16.88 22.72 1.93
CA LYS A 322 -17.58 23.90 2.45
C LYS A 322 -18.95 23.99 1.81
#